data_AF-B3SD06-F1
#
_entry.id   AF-B3SD06-F1
#
_cell.length_a   1.000
_cell.length_b   1.000
_cell.length_c   1.000
_cell.angle_alpha   90.00
_cell.angle_beta   90.00
_cell.angle_gamma   90.00
#
_symmetry.space_group_name_H-M   'P 1'
#
loop_
_entity.id
_entity.type
_entity.pdbx_description
1 polymer ?
#
loop_
_entity_poly.entity_id
_entity_poly.type
_entity_poly.pdbx_seq_one_letter_code
_entity_poly.pdbx_strand_id
1 'polypeptide(L)'
;MESYDILFCIRNELDDTTEEWQYFVPYLLPRNVKPFDLRKYHASDWLYIGYEKGDIPYGIFHSLLSSCLIQWNNKVVELYYRCAKYYLANDDHYLIIKKEGPYIGLQYCYQKINQLDIGKLVIDKVKNSIFNKRPHDIVKNKLISIVDKRMINFQGARCRFYVKCNECNEEISITEEYREEDSNWIRCEYCTQQFASQSLHDWMIYNKELSIERWIDVRDDDPRNYFHLIASCVGVDWTKLATVLDPTIDTEVIEAKHRGHAYNSAIQSLNQWYRRKYPNATLNLLRNALETIDRNDIIIPNEQNS
;
A
#
# COMPACT_ATOMS: atom_id res chain seq x y z
N MET A 1 17.66 1.94 21.08
CA MET A 1 16.54 1.10 21.58
C MET A 1 15.48 0.90 20.51
N GLU A 2 15.08 1.94 19.78
CA GLU A 2 14.26 1.82 18.55
C GLU A 2 14.95 0.93 17.48
N SER A 3 16.25 1.11 17.28
CA SER A 3 17.08 0.29 16.37
C SER A 3 17.14 -1.20 16.73
N TYR A 4 16.69 -1.58 17.94
CA TYR A 4 16.71 -2.95 18.47
C TYR A 4 15.31 -3.52 18.68
N ASP A 5 14.25 -2.89 18.16
CA ASP A 5 12.86 -3.33 18.34
C ASP A 5 12.39 -3.40 19.80
N ILE A 6 12.99 -2.57 20.66
CA ILE A 6 12.61 -2.50 22.07
C ILE A 6 11.53 -1.45 22.30
N LEU A 7 11.58 -0.35 21.55
CA LEU A 7 10.65 0.79 21.64
C LEU A 7 10.17 1.14 20.24
N PHE A 8 8.88 1.38 20.08
CA PHE A 8 8.25 1.78 18.82
C PHE A 8 7.63 3.16 18.99
N CYS A 9 8.07 4.09 18.14
CA CYS A 9 7.66 5.50 18.19
C CYS A 9 6.33 5.70 17.46
N ILE A 10 5.40 6.35 18.14
CA ILE A 10 4.15 6.86 17.59
C ILE A 10 4.39 8.35 17.33
N ARG A 11 4.56 8.72 16.06
CA ARG A 11 4.73 10.11 15.63
C ARG A 11 3.49 10.57 14.89
N ASN A 12 3.05 11.78 15.18
CA ASN A 12 2.10 12.49 14.34
C ASN A 12 2.90 13.32 13.33
N GLU A 13 3.08 12.84 12.10
CA GLU A 13 3.85 13.55 11.05
C GLU A 13 3.21 14.89 10.63
N LEU A 14 2.01 15.21 11.10
CA LEU A 14 1.24 16.41 10.73
C LEU A 14 1.34 17.54 11.76
N ASP A 15 1.97 17.32 12.91
CA ASP A 15 1.95 18.28 14.02
C ASP A 15 3.35 18.44 14.63
N ASP A 16 4.16 19.31 14.02
CA ASP A 16 5.52 19.67 14.48
C ASP A 16 5.53 20.44 15.81
N THR A 17 4.37 20.73 16.40
CA THR A 17 4.23 21.67 17.53
C THR A 17 4.03 21.01 18.90
N THR A 18 3.88 19.68 18.97
CA THR A 18 3.73 18.97 20.26
C THR A 18 4.87 17.97 20.49
N GLU A 19 5.73 18.28 21.46
CA GLU A 19 6.89 17.48 21.89
C GLU A 19 6.53 16.15 22.60
N GLU A 20 5.26 15.73 22.62
CA GLU A 20 4.87 14.50 23.31
C GLU A 20 5.09 13.27 22.42
N TRP A 21 6.32 12.77 22.43
CA TRP A 21 6.64 11.49 21.79
C TRP A 21 5.96 10.35 22.53
N GLN A 22 5.01 9.69 21.87
CA GLN A 22 4.39 8.49 22.40
C GLN A 22 5.16 7.26 21.95
N TYR A 23 5.34 6.32 22.87
CA TYR A 23 6.07 5.09 22.62
C TYR A 23 5.26 3.91 23.13
N PHE A 24 5.34 2.79 22.42
CA PHE A 24 4.94 1.51 22.99
C PHE A 24 6.09 0.51 22.99
N VAL A 25 6.13 -0.31 24.05
CA VAL A 25 7.08 -1.41 24.22
C VAL A 25 6.31 -2.70 23.97
N PRO A 26 6.53 -3.43 22.86
CA PRO A 26 5.71 -4.59 22.52
C PRO A 26 5.77 -5.66 23.59
N TYR A 27 6.92 -5.81 24.25
CA TYR A 27 7.13 -6.79 25.31
C TYR A 27 6.27 -6.54 26.56
N LEU A 28 5.77 -5.32 26.75
CA LEU A 28 4.83 -4.97 27.83
C LEU A 28 3.37 -5.13 27.42
N LEU A 29 3.09 -5.41 26.14
CA LEU A 29 1.72 -5.60 25.67
C LEU A 29 1.13 -6.92 26.20
N PRO A 30 -0.18 -6.96 26.51
CA PRO A 30 -0.81 -8.17 27.00
C PRO A 30 -0.72 -9.32 25.97
N ARG A 31 -0.38 -10.52 26.45
CA ARG A 31 -0.18 -11.73 25.61
C ARG A 31 -1.35 -12.72 25.62
N ASN A 32 -2.08 -12.81 26.75
CA ASN A 32 -3.02 -13.91 27.03
C ASN A 32 -4.50 -13.48 27.11
N VAL A 33 -4.86 -12.39 26.42
CA VAL A 33 -6.24 -11.88 26.42
C VAL A 33 -6.93 -12.34 25.13
N LYS A 34 -8.18 -12.81 25.21
CA LYS A 34 -9.04 -12.92 24.00
C LYS A 34 -9.24 -11.51 23.48
N PRO A 35 -8.59 -11.11 22.38
CA PRO A 35 -8.18 -9.72 22.23
C PRO A 35 -9.35 -8.79 21.94
N PHE A 36 -10.38 -9.24 21.21
CA PHE A 36 -11.50 -8.39 20.83
C PHE A 36 -12.84 -9.14 20.95
N ASP A 37 -13.82 -8.53 21.61
CA ASP A 37 -15.22 -8.98 21.54
C ASP A 37 -15.89 -8.35 20.30
N LEU A 38 -16.08 -9.16 19.27
CA LEU A 38 -16.67 -8.72 18.00
C LEU A 38 -18.17 -9.00 17.88
N ARG A 39 -18.86 -9.46 18.94
CA ARG A 39 -20.29 -9.86 18.87
C ARG A 39 -21.21 -8.75 18.34
N LYS A 40 -20.89 -7.50 18.70
CA LYS A 40 -21.63 -6.29 18.30
C LYS A 40 -21.26 -5.76 16.90
N TYR A 41 -20.36 -6.45 16.19
CA TYR A 41 -19.84 -6.02 14.91
C TYR A 41 -20.18 -7.02 13.80
N HIS A 42 -20.35 -6.51 12.59
CA HIS A 42 -20.14 -7.29 11.37
C HIS A 42 -18.64 -7.32 11.11
N ALA A 43 -18.08 -8.49 10.86
CA ALA A 43 -16.66 -8.68 10.58
C ALA A 43 -16.49 -9.35 9.22
N SER A 44 -15.52 -8.89 8.45
CA SER A 44 -15.10 -9.57 7.22
C SER A 44 -14.49 -10.94 7.55
N ASP A 45 -14.41 -11.80 6.54
CA ASP A 45 -13.50 -12.94 6.60
C ASP A 45 -12.03 -12.47 6.61
N TRP A 46 -11.12 -13.36 7.01
CA TRP A 46 -9.70 -13.04 7.18
C TRP A 46 -8.94 -13.08 5.85
N LEU A 47 -8.24 -11.98 5.56
CA LEU A 47 -7.24 -11.92 4.50
C LEU A 47 -5.85 -11.99 5.11
N TYR A 48 -4.94 -12.77 4.52
CA TYR A 48 -3.59 -12.94 5.05
C TYR A 48 -2.56 -12.34 4.11
N ILE A 49 -1.48 -11.80 4.67
CA ILE A 49 -0.30 -11.32 3.94
C ILE A 49 0.89 -12.15 4.38
N GLY A 50 1.67 -12.65 3.43
CA GLY A 50 2.85 -13.46 3.72
C GLY A 50 3.88 -13.40 2.61
N TYR A 51 5.03 -14.00 2.87
CA TYR A 51 6.07 -14.22 1.88
C TYR A 51 6.13 -15.69 1.53
N GLU A 52 6.45 -16.01 0.27
CA GLU A 52 6.64 -17.40 -0.19
C GLU A 52 7.74 -18.15 0.59
N LYS A 53 8.68 -17.41 1.19
CA LYS A 53 9.81 -17.96 1.93
C LYS A 53 9.89 -17.35 3.32
N GLY A 54 9.58 -18.14 4.34
CA GLY A 54 9.94 -17.86 5.73
C GLY A 54 8.88 -17.15 6.58
N ASP A 55 9.09 -17.20 7.90
CA ASP A 55 8.24 -16.57 8.90
C ASP A 55 8.61 -15.08 9.06
N ILE A 56 7.59 -14.23 9.18
CA ILE A 56 7.74 -12.80 9.49
C ILE A 56 8.02 -12.64 10.99
N PRO A 57 9.22 -12.22 11.43
CA PRO A 57 9.55 -12.14 12.86
C PRO A 57 8.66 -11.14 13.62
N TYR A 58 8.49 -11.35 14.93
CA TYR A 58 7.69 -10.43 15.77
C TYR A 58 8.20 -8.99 15.75
N GLY A 59 9.51 -8.74 15.67
CA GLY A 59 10.06 -7.38 15.57
C GLY A 59 9.60 -6.64 14.30
N ILE A 60 9.48 -7.36 13.18
CA ILE A 60 8.94 -6.83 11.92
C ILE A 60 7.44 -6.56 12.05
N PHE A 61 6.71 -7.48 12.69
CA PHE A 61 5.30 -7.29 12.97
C PHE A 61 5.04 -6.05 13.87
N HIS A 62 5.80 -5.86 14.95
CA HIS A 62 5.65 -4.68 15.81
C HIS A 62 6.05 -3.39 15.10
N SER A 63 7.05 -3.44 14.20
CA SER A 63 7.39 -2.34 13.30
C SER A 63 6.21 -1.98 12.38
N LEU A 64 5.53 -2.99 11.85
CA LEU A 64 4.35 -2.81 11.02
C LEU A 64 3.23 -2.12 11.80
N LEU A 65 2.95 -2.58 13.03
CA LEU A 65 1.92 -1.96 13.87
C LEU A 65 2.19 -0.47 14.11
N SER A 66 3.45 -0.13 14.42
CA SER A 66 3.88 1.26 14.59
C SER A 66 3.71 2.07 13.31
N SER A 67 4.12 1.51 12.16
CA SER A 67 4.01 2.18 10.88
C SER A 67 2.54 2.41 10.46
N CYS A 68 1.64 1.49 10.78
CA CYS A 68 0.20 1.65 10.56
C CYS A 68 -0.41 2.73 11.45
N LEU A 69 0.04 2.83 12.70
CA LEU A 69 -0.39 3.85 13.65
C LEU A 69 -0.07 5.26 13.15
N ILE A 70 1.16 5.45 12.63
CA ILE A 70 1.61 6.68 11.98
C ILE A 70 0.80 6.96 10.71
N GLN A 71 0.67 5.95 9.83
CA GLN A 71 -0.02 6.06 8.54
C GLN A 71 -1.47 6.56 8.67
N TRP A 72 -2.17 6.17 9.72
CA TRP A 72 -3.56 6.56 9.96
C TRP A 72 -3.72 7.65 11.00
N ASN A 73 -2.61 8.19 11.54
CA ASN A 73 -2.60 9.13 12.67
C ASN A 73 -3.60 8.72 13.77
N ASN A 74 -3.56 7.42 14.12
CA ASN A 74 -4.66 6.81 14.85
C ASN A 74 -4.46 6.94 16.36
N LYS A 75 -5.30 7.76 17.00
CA LYS A 75 -5.29 7.95 18.46
C LYS A 75 -6.13 6.92 19.23
N VAL A 76 -6.93 6.11 18.53
CA VAL A 76 -7.85 5.12 19.12
C VAL A 76 -7.46 3.73 18.62
N VAL A 77 -6.47 3.16 19.29
CA VAL A 77 -5.89 1.86 18.95
C VAL A 77 -5.80 0.96 20.18
N GLU A 78 -6.32 -0.26 20.06
CA GLU A 78 -6.19 -1.29 21.08
C GLU A 78 -5.01 -2.21 20.69
N LEU A 79 -3.91 -2.17 21.45
CA LEU A 79 -2.67 -2.91 21.16
C LEU A 79 -2.50 -4.12 22.07
N TYR A 80 -2.17 -5.26 21.47
CA TYR A 80 -1.80 -6.51 22.12
C TYR A 80 -0.52 -7.08 21.48
N TYR A 81 0.13 -8.02 22.17
CA TYR A 81 1.42 -8.56 21.69
C TYR A 81 1.35 -9.18 20.30
N ARG A 82 0.21 -9.79 19.93
CA ARG A 82 -0.01 -10.48 18.65
C ARG A 82 -1.03 -9.81 17.73
N CYS A 83 -1.65 -8.72 18.15
CA CYS A 83 -2.66 -8.06 17.33
C CYS A 83 -2.92 -6.62 17.75
N ALA A 84 -3.46 -5.84 16.83
CA ALA A 84 -3.90 -4.48 17.04
C ALA A 84 -5.26 -4.27 16.38
N LYS A 85 -6.06 -3.38 16.95
CA LYS A 85 -7.34 -2.94 16.39
C LYS A 85 -7.33 -1.42 16.29
N TYR A 86 -7.35 -0.93 15.06
CA TYR A 86 -7.29 0.48 14.68
C TYR A 86 -8.69 0.97 14.35
N TYR A 87 -9.14 2.08 14.93
CA TYR A 87 -10.39 2.72 14.51
C TYR A 87 -10.15 3.72 13.38
N LEU A 88 -10.63 3.42 12.17
CA LEU A 88 -10.53 4.34 11.03
C LEU A 88 -11.72 5.31 11.06
N ALA A 89 -11.60 6.36 11.86
CA ALA A 89 -12.70 7.27 12.20
C ALA A 89 -13.36 7.94 10.98
N ASN A 90 -12.58 8.24 9.94
CA ASN A 90 -13.11 8.84 8.71
C ASN A 90 -13.92 7.84 7.86
N ASP A 91 -13.91 6.57 8.22
CA ASP A 91 -14.40 5.45 7.42
C ASP A 91 -15.35 4.51 8.19
N ASP A 92 -15.72 4.85 9.44
CA ASP A 92 -16.67 4.17 10.32
C ASP A 92 -16.45 2.65 10.49
N HIS A 93 -15.21 2.19 10.41
CA HIS A 93 -14.86 0.80 10.71
C HIS A 93 -13.55 0.68 11.46
N TYR A 94 -13.33 -0.51 11.99
CA TYR A 94 -12.08 -0.92 12.59
C TYR A 94 -11.32 -1.81 11.63
N LEU A 95 -10.00 -1.70 11.64
CA LEU A 95 -9.10 -2.64 11.01
C LEU A 95 -8.33 -3.40 12.09
N ILE A 96 -8.41 -4.72 12.05
CA ILE A 96 -7.71 -5.63 12.94
C ILE A 96 -6.53 -6.23 12.17
N ILE A 97 -5.34 -6.10 12.75
CA ILE A 97 -4.11 -6.69 12.24
C ILE A 97 -3.62 -7.69 13.28
N LYS A 98 -3.40 -8.95 12.91
CA LYS A 98 -2.85 -9.99 13.81
C LYS A 98 -1.65 -10.68 13.18
N LYS A 99 -0.76 -11.19 14.02
CA LYS A 99 0.26 -12.16 13.60
C LYS A 99 -0.25 -13.59 13.85
N GLU A 100 -0.25 -14.41 12.81
CA GLU A 100 -0.66 -15.81 12.86
C GLU A 100 0.33 -16.68 12.08
N GLY A 101 1.17 -17.43 12.79
CA GLY A 101 2.24 -18.21 12.17
C GLY A 101 3.13 -17.30 11.30
N PRO A 102 3.44 -17.70 10.05
CA PRO A 102 4.24 -16.90 9.12
C PRO A 102 3.49 -15.72 8.51
N TYR A 103 2.19 -15.58 8.77
CA TYR A 103 1.31 -14.62 8.11
C TYR A 103 0.92 -13.45 9.02
N ILE A 104 0.58 -12.33 8.38
CA ILE A 104 -0.14 -11.22 8.98
C ILE A 104 -1.59 -11.29 8.52
N GLY A 105 -2.51 -11.55 9.46
CA GLY A 105 -3.95 -11.58 9.19
C GLY A 105 -4.59 -10.21 9.32
N LEU A 106 -5.50 -9.90 8.41
CA LEU A 106 -6.30 -8.69 8.35
C LEU A 106 -7.79 -9.04 8.44
N GLN A 107 -8.51 -8.27 9.23
CA GLN A 107 -9.98 -8.31 9.33
C GLN A 107 -10.49 -6.88 9.49
N TYR A 108 -11.48 -6.46 8.71
CA TYR A 108 -12.20 -5.23 9.02
C TYR A 108 -13.52 -5.55 9.73
N CYS A 109 -13.99 -4.66 10.59
CA CYS A 109 -15.29 -4.81 11.23
C CYS A 109 -15.96 -3.47 11.54
N TYR A 110 -17.28 -3.42 11.46
CA TYR A 110 -18.09 -2.23 11.72
C TYR A 110 -19.32 -2.58 12.56
N GLN A 111 -19.87 -1.58 13.24
CA GLN A 111 -20.93 -1.79 14.22
C GLN A 111 -22.21 -2.31 13.56
N LYS A 112 -22.88 -3.27 14.22
CA LYS A 112 -24.24 -3.69 13.85
C LYS A 112 -25.22 -2.58 14.19
N ILE A 113 -25.91 -2.05 13.18
CA ILE A 113 -26.92 -0.99 13.34
C ILE A 113 -28.27 -1.55 12.89
N ASN A 114 -29.24 -1.58 13.82
CA ASN A 114 -30.57 -2.14 13.57
C ASN A 114 -31.47 -1.20 12.73
N GLN A 115 -31.13 0.09 12.65
CA GLN A 115 -31.86 1.06 11.83
C GLN A 115 -31.36 0.99 10.39
N LEU A 116 -32.25 0.58 9.47
CA LEU A 116 -31.91 0.23 8.09
C LEU A 116 -31.17 1.34 7.33
N ASP A 117 -31.65 2.58 7.39
CA ASP A 117 -31.05 3.70 6.64
C ASP A 117 -29.64 4.03 7.13
N ILE A 118 -29.45 4.10 8.46
CA ILE A 118 -28.15 4.38 9.07
C ILE A 118 -27.20 3.20 8.84
N GLY A 119 -27.69 1.96 8.99
CA GLY A 119 -26.92 0.76 8.73
C GLY A 119 -26.42 0.69 7.30
N LYS A 120 -27.27 1.04 6.32
CA LYS A 120 -26.88 1.09 4.91
C LYS A 120 -25.80 2.15 4.65
N LEU A 121 -25.95 3.36 5.20
CA LEU A 121 -24.93 4.41 5.09
C LEU A 121 -23.55 3.97 5.62
N VAL A 122 -23.52 3.29 6.76
CA VAL A 122 -22.28 2.74 7.32
C VAL A 122 -21.70 1.67 6.40
N ILE A 123 -22.51 0.70 5.95
CA ILE A 123 -22.06 -0.36 5.03
C ILE A 123 -21.47 0.25 3.75
N ASP A 124 -22.15 1.22 3.14
CA ASP A 124 -21.71 1.86 1.91
C ASP A 124 -20.39 2.62 2.12
N LYS A 125 -20.25 3.33 3.26
CA LYS A 125 -19.01 4.03 3.61
C LYS A 125 -17.83 3.07 3.84
N VAL A 126 -18.07 1.94 4.51
CA VAL A 126 -17.06 0.90 4.72
C VAL A 126 -16.66 0.28 3.39
N LYS A 127 -17.62 -0.12 2.56
CA LYS A 127 -17.36 -0.65 1.21
C LYS A 127 -16.54 0.33 0.37
N ASN A 128 -16.91 1.60 0.39
CA ASN A 128 -16.19 2.67 -0.29
C ASN A 128 -14.75 2.79 0.23
N SER A 129 -14.54 2.63 1.53
CA SER A 129 -13.21 2.65 2.14
C SER A 129 -12.35 1.46 1.71
N ILE A 130 -12.88 0.24 1.78
CA ILE A 130 -12.17 -0.97 1.34
C ILE A 130 -11.84 -0.91 -0.15
N PHE A 131 -12.78 -0.43 -0.95
CA PHE A 131 -12.64 -0.32 -2.40
C PHE A 131 -11.63 0.77 -2.82
N ASN A 132 -11.80 2.01 -2.35
CA ASN A 132 -11.00 3.15 -2.80
C ASN A 132 -9.71 3.36 -2.00
N LYS A 133 -9.75 3.18 -0.68
CA LYS A 133 -8.58 3.43 0.19
C LYS A 133 -7.69 2.20 0.37
N ARG A 134 -8.23 1.01 0.05
CA ARG A 134 -7.51 -0.27 0.01
C ARG A 134 -6.57 -0.48 1.20
N PRO A 135 -7.10 -0.51 2.44
CA PRO A 135 -6.29 -0.61 3.65
C PRO A 135 -5.41 -1.86 3.68
N HIS A 136 -5.82 -2.96 3.05
CA HIS A 136 -5.01 -4.17 2.89
C HIS A 136 -3.74 -3.95 2.06
N ASP A 137 -3.80 -3.14 1.00
CA ASP A 137 -2.63 -2.79 0.19
C ASP A 137 -1.70 -1.84 0.94
N ILE A 138 -2.27 -0.89 1.69
CA ILE A 138 -1.48 -0.03 2.59
C ILE A 138 -0.66 -0.89 3.56
N VAL A 139 -1.29 -1.86 4.22
CA VAL A 139 -0.60 -2.75 5.18
C VAL A 139 0.44 -3.62 4.47
N LYS A 140 0.11 -4.23 3.32
CA LYS A 140 1.05 -5.02 2.51
C LYS A 140 2.28 -4.20 2.12
N ASN A 141 2.09 -2.97 1.64
CA ASN A 141 3.18 -2.10 1.18
C ASN A 141 4.07 -1.62 2.33
N LYS A 142 3.49 -1.31 3.50
CA LYS A 142 4.29 -1.01 4.71
C LYS A 142 5.11 -2.21 5.14
N LEU A 143 4.53 -3.41 5.14
CA LEU A 143 5.24 -4.64 5.47
C LEU A 143 6.42 -4.85 4.51
N ILE A 144 6.19 -4.70 3.20
CA ILE A 144 7.25 -4.79 2.18
C ILE A 144 8.36 -3.79 2.46
N SER A 145 8.04 -2.52 2.70
CA SER A 145 9.04 -1.49 2.98
C SER A 145 9.89 -1.81 4.22
N ILE A 146 9.30 -2.40 5.26
CA ILE A 146 10.00 -2.78 6.49
C ILE A 146 10.90 -4.00 6.23
N VAL A 147 10.39 -5.02 5.55
CA VAL A 147 11.14 -6.24 5.21
C VAL A 147 12.31 -5.91 4.30
N ASP A 148 12.11 -5.13 3.23
CA ASP A 148 13.16 -4.73 2.29
C ASP A 148 14.32 -4.01 3.00
N LYS A 149 14.01 -3.20 4.03
CA LYS A 149 15.02 -2.45 4.80
C LYS A 149 15.76 -3.29 5.83
N ARG A 150 15.13 -4.35 6.38
CA ARG A 150 15.61 -5.00 7.62
C ARG A 150 15.91 -6.48 7.47
N MET A 151 15.40 -7.14 6.43
CA MET A 151 15.52 -8.57 6.21
C MET A 151 16.22 -8.85 4.88
N ILE A 152 17.55 -8.78 4.88
CA ILE A 152 18.37 -9.02 3.68
C ILE A 152 18.06 -10.38 3.02
N ASN A 153 17.77 -11.41 3.83
CA ASN A 153 17.43 -12.75 3.34
C ASN A 153 16.10 -12.83 2.58
N PHE A 154 15.28 -11.78 2.65
CA PHE A 154 13.99 -11.67 1.96
C PHE A 154 14.09 -10.77 0.73
N GLN A 155 15.30 -10.30 0.35
CA GLN A 155 15.48 -9.52 -0.88
C GLN A 155 15.01 -10.32 -2.10
N GLY A 156 14.10 -9.72 -2.87
CA GLY A 156 13.49 -10.35 -4.04
C GLY A 156 12.42 -11.40 -3.72
N ALA A 157 12.11 -11.66 -2.44
CA ALA A 157 11.01 -12.55 -2.08
C ALA A 157 9.67 -11.88 -2.36
N ARG A 158 8.75 -12.63 -2.97
CA ARG A 158 7.40 -12.12 -3.31
C ARG A 158 6.52 -12.11 -2.07
N CYS A 159 5.97 -10.93 -1.78
CA CYS A 159 4.92 -10.75 -0.78
C CYS A 159 3.56 -10.89 -1.45
N ARG A 160 2.71 -11.81 -0.97
CA ARG A 160 1.42 -12.14 -1.57
C ARG A 160 0.29 -12.08 -0.56
N PHE A 161 -0.93 -11.99 -1.08
CA PHE A 161 -2.13 -12.25 -0.30
C PHE A 161 -2.42 -13.75 -0.25
N TYR A 162 -3.00 -14.19 0.86
CA TYR A 162 -3.37 -15.56 1.12
C TYR A 162 -4.78 -15.62 1.71
N VAL A 163 -5.47 -16.73 1.47
CA VAL A 163 -6.75 -17.07 2.13
C VAL A 163 -6.73 -18.52 2.59
N LYS A 164 -7.54 -18.85 3.58
CA LYS A 164 -7.66 -20.23 4.07
C LYS A 164 -8.61 -21.04 3.20
N CYS A 165 -8.24 -22.28 2.91
CA CYS A 165 -9.14 -23.26 2.31
C CYS A 165 -10.25 -23.65 3.28
N ASN A 166 -11.52 -23.60 2.84
CA ASN A 166 -12.66 -24.01 3.66
C ASN A 166 -12.65 -25.53 3.97
N GLU A 167 -11.97 -26.34 3.15
CA GLU A 167 -11.96 -27.80 3.26
C GLU A 167 -10.78 -28.33 4.09
N CYS A 168 -9.57 -27.85 3.82
CA CYS A 168 -8.35 -28.35 4.47
C CYS A 168 -7.66 -27.34 5.40
N ASN A 169 -8.17 -26.12 5.52
CA ASN A 169 -7.62 -25.02 6.33
C ASN A 169 -6.22 -24.51 5.96
N GLU A 170 -5.59 -25.05 4.91
CA GLU A 170 -4.30 -24.56 4.40
C GLU A 170 -4.41 -23.15 3.81
N GLU A 171 -3.40 -22.32 4.02
CA GLU A 171 -3.28 -20.99 3.41
C GLU A 171 -2.84 -21.08 1.94
N ILE A 172 -3.71 -20.63 1.04
CA ILE A 172 -3.49 -20.64 -0.41
C ILE A 172 -3.12 -19.24 -0.85
N SER A 173 -2.04 -19.12 -1.64
CA SER A 173 -1.66 -17.83 -2.21
C SER A 173 -2.65 -17.42 -3.30
N ILE A 174 -3.09 -16.17 -3.25
CA ILE A 174 -3.95 -15.56 -4.26
C ILE A 174 -3.05 -15.14 -5.42
N THR A 175 -3.31 -15.64 -6.62
CA THR A 175 -2.64 -15.18 -7.85
C THR A 175 -3.10 -13.78 -8.20
N GLU A 176 -2.17 -12.89 -8.56
CA GLU A 176 -2.51 -11.51 -8.93
C GLU A 176 -3.17 -11.42 -10.32
N GLU A 177 -3.13 -12.50 -11.10
CA GLU A 177 -3.83 -12.64 -12.39
C GLU A 177 -5.33 -12.82 -12.18
N TYR A 178 -6.12 -11.78 -12.46
CA TYR A 178 -7.57 -11.83 -12.46
C TYR A 178 -8.10 -12.46 -13.75
N ARG A 179 -8.95 -13.48 -13.61
CA ARG A 179 -9.81 -13.98 -14.70
C ARG A 179 -11.26 -13.68 -14.34
N GLU A 180 -11.93 -12.92 -15.21
CA GLU A 180 -13.31 -12.46 -15.00
C GLU A 180 -14.31 -13.60 -14.77
N GLU A 181 -13.98 -14.79 -15.30
CA GLU A 181 -14.77 -16.02 -15.18
C GLU A 181 -14.67 -16.66 -13.78
N ASP A 182 -13.67 -16.31 -12.97
CA ASP A 182 -13.35 -16.99 -11.71
C ASP A 182 -13.96 -16.34 -10.44
N SER A 183 -14.80 -15.30 -10.56
CA SER A 183 -15.72 -14.74 -9.51
C SER A 183 -15.54 -15.22 -8.05
N ASN A 184 -14.40 -14.92 -7.39
CA ASN A 184 -14.04 -15.34 -6.02
C ASN A 184 -13.88 -16.85 -5.76
N TRP A 185 -13.86 -17.68 -6.80
CA TRP A 185 -13.54 -19.10 -6.74
C TRP A 185 -12.04 -19.33 -6.74
N ILE A 186 -11.59 -20.21 -5.85
CA ILE A 186 -10.20 -20.63 -5.73
C ILE A 186 -10.14 -22.14 -5.80
N ARG A 187 -9.16 -22.65 -6.56
CA ARG A 187 -8.76 -24.05 -6.47
C ARG A 187 -7.63 -24.18 -5.45
N CYS A 188 -7.85 -24.96 -4.40
CA CYS A 188 -6.82 -25.27 -3.42
C CYS A 188 -5.74 -26.15 -4.05
N GLU A 189 -4.47 -25.76 -3.96
CA GLU A 189 -3.33 -26.56 -4.43
C GLU A 189 -3.05 -27.80 -3.55
N TYR A 190 -3.49 -27.79 -2.30
CA TYR A 190 -3.24 -28.87 -1.32
C TYR A 190 -4.29 -29.99 -1.39
N CYS A 191 -5.58 -29.65 -1.41
CA CYS A 191 -6.67 -30.64 -1.42
C CYS A 191 -7.38 -30.75 -2.78
N THR A 192 -6.98 -29.94 -3.77
CA THR A 192 -7.52 -29.90 -5.14
C THR A 192 -8.99 -29.43 -5.28
N GLN A 193 -9.67 -29.18 -4.16
CA GLN A 193 -11.06 -28.71 -4.13
C GLN A 193 -11.18 -27.25 -4.59
N GLN A 194 -12.31 -26.93 -5.22
CA GLN A 194 -12.70 -25.58 -5.58
C GLN A 194 -13.70 -25.04 -4.56
N PHE A 195 -13.53 -23.79 -4.14
CA PHE A 195 -14.43 -23.15 -3.18
C PHE A 195 -14.57 -21.65 -3.47
N ALA A 196 -15.71 -21.09 -3.11
CA ALA A 196 -15.92 -19.64 -3.09
C ALA A 196 -15.31 -19.05 -1.80
N SER A 197 -14.37 -18.12 -1.93
CA SER A 197 -13.76 -17.45 -0.78
C SER A 197 -14.53 -16.20 -0.40
N GLN A 198 -15.11 -16.19 0.81
CA GLN A 198 -15.75 -15.00 1.36
C GLN A 198 -14.73 -13.88 1.58
N SER A 199 -13.50 -14.21 1.98
CA SER A 199 -12.41 -13.22 2.09
C SER A 199 -12.17 -12.48 0.78
N LEU A 200 -12.14 -13.16 -0.38
CA LEU A 200 -11.94 -12.46 -1.65
C LEU A 200 -13.06 -11.44 -1.94
N HIS A 201 -14.30 -11.83 -1.64
CA HIS A 201 -15.47 -10.97 -1.79
C HIS A 201 -15.42 -9.76 -0.85
N ASP A 202 -15.25 -10.02 0.45
CA ASP A 202 -15.29 -8.99 1.49
C ASP A 202 -14.19 -7.93 1.29
N TRP A 203 -13.00 -8.38 0.85
CA TRP A 203 -11.82 -7.54 0.70
C TRP A 203 -11.66 -6.89 -0.67
N MET A 204 -12.62 -7.04 -1.58
CA MET A 204 -12.51 -6.29 -2.82
C MET A 204 -11.53 -6.93 -3.81
N ILE A 205 -11.05 -8.16 -3.53
CA ILE A 205 -9.81 -8.69 -4.11
C ILE A 205 -10.01 -9.09 -5.56
N TYR A 206 -11.20 -9.23 -6.13
CA TYR A 206 -11.37 -9.46 -7.57
C TYR A 206 -12.53 -8.64 -8.12
N ASN A 207 -12.50 -7.34 -7.84
CA ASN A 207 -13.54 -6.44 -8.33
C ASN A 207 -13.22 -5.94 -9.76
N LYS A 208 -14.20 -6.07 -10.66
CA LYS A 208 -14.13 -5.70 -12.08
C LYS A 208 -13.99 -4.19 -12.33
N GLU A 209 -14.55 -3.34 -11.46
CA GLU A 209 -14.34 -1.88 -11.56
C GLU A 209 -12.86 -1.53 -11.30
N LEU A 210 -12.20 -2.35 -10.48
CA LEU A 210 -10.77 -2.28 -10.23
C LEU A 210 -9.97 -3.16 -11.20
N SER A 211 -10.54 -4.05 -12.02
CA SER A 211 -9.73 -4.88 -12.95
C SER A 211 -9.15 -4.07 -14.11
N ILE A 212 -9.71 -2.89 -14.35
CA ILE A 212 -9.13 -1.87 -15.25
C ILE A 212 -7.98 -1.12 -14.54
N GLU A 213 -7.99 -1.04 -13.20
CA GLU A 213 -7.00 -0.35 -12.36
C GLU A 213 -5.98 -1.28 -11.65
N ARG A 214 -6.19 -2.61 -11.68
CA ARG A 214 -5.41 -3.62 -10.93
C ARG A 214 -4.20 -4.18 -11.64
N TRP A 215 -3.97 -3.77 -12.87
CA TRP A 215 -2.71 -4.03 -13.57
C TRP A 215 -1.69 -2.89 -13.40
N ILE A 216 -1.90 -2.06 -12.39
CA ILE A 216 -0.86 -1.18 -11.86
C ILE A 216 -0.49 -1.75 -10.50
N ASP A 217 0.51 -2.63 -10.53
CA ASP A 217 1.31 -2.97 -9.36
C ASP A 217 1.60 -1.67 -8.58
N VAL A 218 1.56 -1.67 -7.25
CA VAL A 218 1.85 -0.45 -6.44
C VAL A 218 3.36 -0.16 -6.42
N ARG A 219 3.96 -0.19 -7.61
CA ARG A 219 5.28 0.29 -7.99
C ARG A 219 5.31 0.57 -9.49
N ASP A 220 4.52 1.52 -10.05
CA ASP A 220 5.04 2.29 -11.21
C ASP A 220 4.27 3.51 -11.79
N ASP A 221 3.19 4.05 -11.21
CA ASP A 221 2.52 5.22 -11.86
C ASP A 221 2.83 6.60 -11.28
N ASP A 222 3.61 6.68 -10.20
CA ASP A 222 4.15 7.98 -9.80
C ASP A 222 5.23 8.39 -10.81
N PRO A 223 5.03 9.44 -11.62
CA PRO A 223 6.03 9.86 -12.61
C PRO A 223 7.39 10.17 -11.96
N ARG A 224 7.43 10.47 -10.66
CA ARG A 224 8.68 10.66 -9.90
C ARG A 224 9.58 9.44 -9.90
N ASN A 225 9.03 8.23 -10.00
CA ASN A 225 9.82 6.99 -10.05
C ASN A 225 10.75 6.94 -11.28
N TYR A 226 10.36 7.60 -12.37
CA TYR A 226 11.13 7.62 -13.62
C TYR A 226 12.05 8.82 -13.76
N PHE A 227 12.02 9.79 -12.83
CA PHE A 227 12.80 11.01 -12.98
C PHE A 227 14.29 10.75 -13.07
N HIS A 228 14.80 9.79 -12.27
CA HIS A 228 16.20 9.43 -12.30
C HIS A 228 16.59 8.72 -13.61
N LEU A 229 15.74 7.83 -14.13
CA LEU A 229 15.95 7.19 -15.42
C LEU A 229 15.97 8.24 -16.55
N ILE A 230 14.93 9.06 -16.63
CA ILE A 230 14.80 10.11 -17.64
C ILE A 230 15.98 11.07 -17.56
N ALA A 231 16.33 11.58 -16.38
CA ALA A 231 17.46 12.48 -16.22
C ALA A 231 18.80 11.86 -16.63
N SER A 232 18.97 10.54 -16.43
CA SER A 232 20.18 9.83 -16.84
C SER A 232 20.29 9.63 -18.35
N CYS A 233 19.15 9.58 -19.06
CA CYS A 233 19.10 9.30 -20.49
C CYS A 233 18.87 10.55 -21.35
N VAL A 234 18.11 11.54 -20.87
CA VAL A 234 17.64 12.69 -21.67
C VAL A 234 18.78 13.60 -22.12
N GLY A 235 19.91 13.63 -21.40
CA GLY A 235 21.07 14.42 -21.79
C GLY A 235 20.71 15.88 -22.00
N VAL A 236 21.17 16.48 -23.10
CA VAL A 236 20.95 17.91 -23.42
C VAL A 236 19.51 18.25 -23.81
N ASP A 237 18.68 17.26 -24.15
CA ASP A 237 17.28 17.48 -24.55
C ASP A 237 16.34 17.78 -23.36
N TRP A 238 16.87 17.84 -22.14
CA TRP A 238 16.08 18.15 -20.93
C TRP A 238 15.39 19.52 -21.01
N THR A 239 15.95 20.48 -21.74
CA THR A 239 15.35 21.81 -21.95
C THR A 239 14.10 21.74 -22.82
N LYS A 240 14.14 20.93 -23.88
CA LYS A 240 12.97 20.64 -24.74
C LYS A 240 11.90 19.90 -23.94
N LEU A 241 12.31 18.89 -23.16
CA LEU A 241 11.41 18.14 -22.29
C LEU A 241 10.70 19.07 -21.29
N ALA A 242 11.44 19.93 -20.60
CA ALA A 242 10.89 20.89 -19.64
C ALA A 242 9.89 21.84 -20.30
N THR A 243 10.20 22.33 -21.50
CA THR A 243 9.33 23.24 -22.26
C THR A 243 8.02 22.58 -22.69
N VAL A 244 8.06 21.32 -23.14
CA VAL A 244 6.86 20.56 -23.53
C VAL A 244 5.99 20.23 -22.31
N LEU A 245 6.62 19.90 -21.18
CA LEU A 245 5.92 19.57 -19.94
C LEU A 245 5.25 20.79 -19.30
N ASP A 246 5.95 21.92 -19.26
CA ASP A 246 5.44 23.19 -18.77
C ASP A 246 6.27 24.36 -19.34
N PRO A 247 5.72 25.11 -20.33
CA PRO A 247 6.41 26.25 -20.95
C PRO A 247 6.80 27.37 -19.97
N THR A 248 6.25 27.37 -18.75
CA THR A 248 6.56 28.36 -17.70
C THR A 248 7.78 27.99 -16.86
N ILE A 249 8.45 26.87 -17.15
CA ILE A 249 9.71 26.49 -16.52
C ILE A 249 10.85 27.27 -17.18
N ASP A 250 11.51 28.11 -16.40
CA ASP A 250 12.67 28.88 -16.82
C ASP A 250 13.91 27.97 -16.91
N THR A 251 14.19 27.48 -18.11
CA THR A 251 15.30 26.56 -18.38
C THR A 251 16.65 27.28 -18.34
N GLU A 252 16.72 28.58 -18.65
CA GLU A 252 17.96 29.37 -18.59
C GLU A 252 18.45 29.51 -17.14
N VAL A 253 17.54 29.76 -16.20
CA VAL A 253 17.87 29.84 -14.77
C VAL A 253 18.33 28.47 -14.23
N ILE A 254 17.69 27.38 -14.65
CA ILE A 254 18.08 26.03 -14.24
C ILE A 254 19.46 25.66 -14.81
N GLU A 255 19.71 25.98 -16.09
CA GLU A 255 20.99 25.73 -16.75
C GLU A 255 22.13 26.56 -16.12
N ALA A 256 21.87 27.83 -15.80
CA ALA A 256 22.85 28.69 -15.13
C ALA A 256 23.23 28.13 -13.75
N LYS A 257 22.27 27.55 -13.02
CA LYS A 257 22.49 26.97 -11.69
C LYS A 257 23.22 25.62 -11.71
N HIS A 258 23.03 24.83 -12.76
CA HIS A 258 23.58 23.48 -12.90
C HIS A 258 24.45 23.33 -14.16
N ARG A 259 25.25 24.38 -14.45
CA ARG A 259 26.05 24.47 -15.68
C ARG A 259 26.89 23.22 -15.91
N GLY A 260 26.71 22.58 -17.07
CA GLY A 260 27.43 21.36 -17.47
C GLY A 260 26.91 20.06 -16.85
N HIS A 261 25.87 20.10 -16.00
CA HIS A 261 25.29 18.94 -15.34
C HIS A 261 23.86 18.67 -15.80
N ALA A 262 23.71 18.20 -17.04
CA ALA A 262 22.43 17.91 -17.68
C ALA A 262 21.48 17.06 -16.81
N TYR A 263 22.02 16.07 -16.10
CA TYR A 263 21.26 15.25 -15.15
C TYR A 263 20.60 16.08 -14.03
N ASN A 264 21.36 16.96 -13.38
CA ASN A 264 20.85 17.78 -12.28
C ASN A 264 19.82 18.79 -12.77
N SER A 265 20.05 19.36 -13.96
CA SER A 265 19.10 20.25 -14.62
C SER A 265 17.78 19.54 -14.95
N ALA A 266 17.85 18.33 -15.50
CA ALA A 266 16.69 17.50 -15.81
C ALA A 266 15.90 17.10 -14.56
N ILE A 267 16.57 16.69 -13.48
CA ILE A 267 15.89 16.37 -12.21
C ILE A 267 15.19 17.61 -11.64
N GLN A 268 15.83 18.78 -11.69
CA GLN A 268 15.22 20.00 -11.16
C GLN A 268 13.99 20.41 -11.98
N SER A 269 14.04 20.33 -13.31
CA SER A 269 12.89 20.68 -14.17
C SER A 269 11.72 19.71 -13.99
N LEU A 270 11.97 18.40 -13.91
CA LEU A 270 10.94 17.38 -13.67
C LEU A 270 10.25 17.55 -12.31
N ASN A 271 11.01 17.85 -11.25
CA ASN A 271 10.45 18.14 -9.94
C ASN A 271 9.61 19.44 -9.93
N GLN A 272 10.03 20.45 -10.68
CA GLN A 272 9.30 21.72 -10.79
C GLN A 272 7.99 21.55 -11.55
N TRP A 273 8.00 20.80 -12.65
CA TRP A 273 6.80 20.40 -13.38
C TRP A 273 5.81 19.66 -12.48
N TYR A 274 6.26 18.61 -11.78
CA TYR A 274 5.40 17.80 -10.91
C TYR A 274 4.72 18.64 -9.83
N ARG A 275 5.48 19.50 -9.14
CA ARG A 275 4.94 20.38 -8.08
C ARG A 275 3.88 21.34 -8.60
N ARG A 276 4.03 21.85 -9.83
CA ARG A 276 3.09 22.81 -10.43
C ARG A 276 1.84 22.16 -10.98
N LYS A 277 1.95 20.93 -11.47
CA LYS A 277 0.86 20.21 -12.13
C LYS A 277 0.12 19.24 -11.21
N TYR A 278 0.61 19.01 -9.99
CA TYR A 278 -0.07 18.16 -9.00
C TYR A 278 -1.50 18.66 -8.70
N PRO A 279 -2.51 17.76 -8.65
CA PRO A 279 -2.44 16.30 -8.76
C PRO A 279 -2.49 15.74 -10.20
N ASN A 280 -2.61 16.59 -11.21
CA ASN A 280 -2.75 16.19 -12.62
C ASN A 280 -1.42 15.81 -13.31
N ALA A 281 -0.33 15.69 -12.55
CA ALA A 281 0.97 15.27 -13.06
C ALA A 281 1.00 13.74 -13.20
N THR A 282 0.58 13.22 -14.35
CA THR A 282 0.47 11.78 -14.64
C THR A 282 1.64 11.26 -15.47
N LEU A 283 1.92 9.95 -15.42
CA LEU A 283 2.92 9.28 -16.26
C LEU A 283 2.65 9.45 -17.76
N ASN A 284 1.38 9.50 -18.17
CA ASN A 284 0.97 9.71 -19.56
C ASN A 284 1.43 11.05 -20.14
N LEU A 285 1.40 12.12 -19.33
CA LEU A 285 1.93 13.42 -19.75
C LEU A 285 3.45 13.37 -19.94
N LEU A 286 4.16 12.62 -19.10
CA LEU A 286 5.60 12.45 -19.18
C LEU A 286 6.01 11.68 -20.44
N ARG A 287 5.27 10.61 -20.75
CA ARG A 287 5.44 9.80 -21.97
C ARG A 287 5.15 10.61 -23.24
N ASN A 288 3.99 11.26 -23.32
CA ASN A 288 3.63 12.09 -24.47
C ASN A 288 4.67 13.20 -24.71
N ALA A 289 5.23 13.77 -23.63
CA ALA A 289 6.27 14.77 -23.74
C ALA A 289 7.59 14.21 -24.30
N LEU A 290 7.98 12.98 -23.90
CA LEU A 290 9.15 12.28 -24.45
C LEU A 290 8.95 11.91 -25.92
N GLU A 291 7.76 11.43 -26.29
CA GLU A 291 7.40 11.15 -27.69
C GLU A 291 7.45 12.44 -28.54
N THR A 292 6.95 13.55 -28.00
CA THR A 292 6.94 14.86 -28.69
C THR A 292 8.35 15.39 -28.98
N ILE A 293 9.34 15.00 -28.17
CA ILE A 293 10.75 15.39 -28.39
C ILE A 293 11.58 14.30 -29.09
N ASP A 294 10.90 13.30 -29.69
CA ASP A 294 11.50 12.15 -30.38
C ASP A 294 12.43 11.28 -29.51
N ARG A 295 12.22 11.27 -28.19
CA ARG A 295 13.00 10.47 -27.22
C ARG A 295 12.31 9.15 -26.86
N ASN A 296 11.91 8.42 -27.89
CA ASN A 296 11.30 7.09 -27.78
C ASN A 296 12.28 6.00 -27.29
N ASP A 297 13.58 6.32 -27.23
CA ASP A 297 14.62 5.48 -26.65
C ASP A 297 14.52 5.37 -25.12
N ILE A 298 13.84 6.32 -24.46
CA ILE A 298 13.62 6.31 -23.02
C ILE A 298 12.32 5.56 -22.73
N ILE A 299 12.45 4.25 -22.48
CA ILE A 299 11.31 3.36 -22.26
C ILE A 299 10.68 3.63 -20.89
N ILE A 300 9.46 4.16 -20.91
CA ILE A 300 8.53 4.16 -19.78
C ILE A 300 7.51 3.03 -20.05
N PRO A 301 7.18 2.16 -19.08
CA PRO A 301 6.18 1.10 -19.25
C PRO A 301 4.87 1.65 -19.82
N ASN A 302 4.31 0.97 -20.82
CA ASN A 302 3.04 1.35 -21.42
C ASN A 302 1.87 0.87 -20.56
N GLU A 303 0.89 1.74 -20.29
CA GLU A 303 -0.40 1.34 -19.72
C GLU A 303 -1.19 0.33 -20.58
N GLN A 304 -0.75 -0.01 -21.80
CA GLN A 304 -1.39 -1.03 -22.65
C GLN A 304 -0.37 -1.70 -23.58
N ASN A 305 -0.24 -3.03 -23.46
CA ASN A 305 -0.18 -3.99 -24.57
C ASN A 305 -0.27 -5.43 -24.01
N SER A 306 -1.49 -5.99 -24.13
CA SER A 306 -1.89 -7.41 -24.20
C SER A 306 -1.33 -8.42 -23.21
#